data_AF-D4P875-F1
#
_entry.id   AF-D4P875-F1
#
_cell.length_a   1.000
_cell.length_b   1.000
_cell.length_c   1.000
_cell.angle_alpha   90.00
_cell.angle_beta   90.00
_cell.angle_gamma   90.00
#
_symmetry.space_group_name_H-M   'P 1'
#
loop_
_entity.id
_entity.type
_entity.pdbx_description
1 polymer ?
#
loop_
_entity_poly.entity_id
_entity_poly.type
_entity_poly.pdbx_seq_one_letter_code
_entity_poly.pdbx_strand_id
1 'polypeptide(L)'
;PIQPAKQVPLTVISGPIVEEIHEQINPWIYQVTRLYKGKEHVEVEFIVGPIPIDDGIGKEVVTQITTSMETNKTFYTDSNGRDFIKRIRDYRSDWDLEVTEPVAGNYYPINLGIYAKDDKKELSVLVDRALAGGSVKDGQIELLLHRRLLLDDSRGVDEALNETVCIQDKCSGLTIQGKYYYRIDPIGEGAKWRRSFGQQIYSPFIASLC
;
A
#
# COMPACT_ATOMS: atom_id res chain seq x y z
N PRO A 1 -2.45 2.88 16.69
CA PRO A 1 -1.20 2.69 15.89
C PRO A 1 -0.48 1.41 16.32
N ILE A 2 -0.02 0.60 15.37
CA ILE A 2 0.79 -0.58 15.67
C ILE A 2 2.06 -0.10 16.36
N GLN A 3 2.28 -0.55 17.60
CA GLN A 3 3.48 -0.14 18.32
C GLN A 3 4.69 -0.87 17.73
N PRO A 4 5.74 -0.14 17.33
CA PRO A 4 6.98 -0.80 16.95
C PRO A 4 7.50 -1.58 18.16
N ALA A 5 8.01 -2.79 17.92
CA ALA A 5 8.73 -3.50 18.95
C ALA A 5 9.97 -2.69 19.38
N LYS A 6 10.57 -3.04 20.51
CA LYS A 6 11.87 -2.49 20.97
C LYS A 6 12.81 -2.39 19.76
N GLN A 7 13.26 -1.18 19.42
CA GLN A 7 13.95 -0.85 18.16
C GLN A 7 14.93 -1.96 17.75
N VAL A 8 14.54 -2.76 16.76
CA VAL A 8 15.47 -3.66 16.08
C VAL A 8 16.39 -2.77 15.26
N PRO A 9 17.73 -2.93 15.36
CA PRO A 9 18.65 -2.12 14.58
C PRO A 9 18.38 -2.28 13.08
N LEU A 10 18.29 -1.15 12.39
CA LEU A 10 18.19 -1.10 10.93
C LEU A 10 19.41 -1.78 10.31
N THR A 11 19.19 -2.70 9.38
CA THR A 11 20.29 -3.31 8.62
C THR A 11 20.37 -2.65 7.26
N VAL A 12 21.49 -1.97 7.01
CA VAL A 12 21.76 -1.27 5.75
C VAL A 12 22.75 -2.09 4.94
N ILE A 13 22.39 -2.41 3.70
CA ILE A 13 23.24 -3.14 2.76
C ILE A 13 23.49 -2.23 1.56
N SER A 14 24.75 -1.82 1.38
CA SER A 14 25.15 -0.98 0.26
C SER A 14 25.96 -1.79 -0.74
N GLY A 15 25.45 -1.92 -1.96
CA GLY A 15 26.11 -2.60 -3.07
C GLY A 15 26.27 -1.71 -4.31
N PRO A 16 27.04 -2.13 -5.32
CA PRO A 16 27.27 -1.35 -6.54
C PRO A 16 26.03 -1.23 -7.45
N ILE A 17 25.00 -2.05 -7.21
CA ILE A 17 23.77 -2.14 -8.02
C ILE A 17 22.54 -1.70 -7.22
N VAL A 18 22.52 -1.92 -5.91
CA VAL A 18 21.36 -1.68 -5.06
C VAL A 18 21.80 -1.25 -3.67
N GLU A 19 21.06 -0.31 -3.09
CA GLU A 19 21.08 0.00 -1.67
C GLU A 19 19.79 -0.50 -1.04
N GLU A 20 19.91 -1.24 0.06
CA GLU A 20 18.77 -1.82 0.77
C GLU A 20 18.78 -1.42 2.23
N ILE A 21 17.60 -1.12 2.76
CA ILE A 21 17.34 -0.89 4.17
C ILE A 21 16.33 -1.93 4.63
N HIS A 22 16.76 -2.79 5.54
CA HIS A 22 15.94 -3.85 6.12
C HIS A 22 15.44 -3.39 7.49
N GLU A 23 14.12 -3.36 7.63
CA GLU A 23 13.43 -2.84 8.81
C GLU A 23 12.48 -3.91 9.35
N GLN A 24 12.70 -4.32 10.60
CA GLN A 24 11.74 -5.11 11.35
C GLN A 24 10.94 -4.16 12.25
N ILE A 25 9.71 -3.86 11.84
CA ILE A 25 8.82 -2.95 12.58
C ILE A 25 8.34 -3.62 13.86
N ASN A 26 7.93 -4.89 13.75
CA ASN A 26 7.52 -5.73 14.88
C ASN A 26 7.71 -7.21 14.50
N PRO A 27 7.34 -8.19 15.36
CA PRO A 27 7.56 -9.61 15.07
C PRO A 27 6.88 -10.17 13.81
N TRP A 28 5.88 -9.50 13.25
CA TRP A 28 5.05 -9.97 12.13
C TRP A 28 4.93 -8.95 10.99
N ILE A 29 5.69 -7.84 11.04
CA ILE A 29 5.79 -6.84 9.98
C ILE A 29 7.25 -6.55 9.70
N TYR A 30 7.64 -6.87 8.46
CA TYR A 30 8.97 -6.62 7.93
C TYR A 30 8.85 -5.79 6.67
N GLN A 31 9.79 -4.88 6.48
CA GLN A 31 9.87 -4.00 5.33
C GLN A 31 11.30 -3.97 4.80
N VAL A 32 11.45 -4.05 3.49
CA VAL A 32 12.73 -3.84 2.81
C VAL A 32 12.55 -2.71 1.80
N THR A 33 13.27 -1.61 2.03
CA THR A 33 13.29 -0.47 1.11
C THR A 33 14.52 -0.58 0.23
N ARG A 34 14.33 -0.57 -1.10
CA ARG A 34 15.39 -0.72 -2.09
C ARG A 34 15.48 0.48 -3.02
N LEU A 35 16.70 0.92 -3.27
CA LEU A 35 17.04 1.90 -4.30
C LEU A 35 18.03 1.27 -5.29
N TYR A 36 17.54 0.96 -6.49
CA TYR A 36 18.36 0.40 -7.55
C TYR A 36 19.09 1.48 -8.34
N LYS A 37 20.35 1.23 -8.68
CA LYS A 37 21.15 2.13 -9.52
C LYS A 37 20.49 2.32 -10.89
N GLY A 38 20.28 3.58 -11.26
CA GLY A 38 19.64 3.96 -12.53
C GLY A 38 18.11 3.80 -12.54
N LYS A 39 17.48 3.43 -11.41
CA LYS A 39 16.04 3.51 -11.23
C LYS A 39 15.70 4.77 -10.46
N GLU A 40 14.75 5.53 -10.96
CA GLU A 40 14.29 6.80 -10.37
C GLU A 40 13.07 6.61 -9.46
N HIS A 41 12.95 5.46 -8.80
CA HIS A 41 11.86 5.17 -7.87
C HIS A 41 12.37 4.31 -6.72
N VAL A 42 11.66 4.36 -5.61
CA VAL A 42 11.89 3.49 -4.46
C VAL A 42 10.99 2.27 -4.59
N GLU A 43 11.57 1.09 -4.43
CA GLU A 43 10.83 -0.16 -4.25
C GLU A 43 10.72 -0.44 -2.76
N VAL A 44 9.50 -0.71 -2.28
CA VAL A 44 9.27 -1.18 -0.92
C VAL A 44 8.62 -2.53 -0.97
N GLU A 45 9.33 -3.52 -0.47
CA GLU A 45 8.80 -4.86 -0.23
C GLU A 45 8.31 -4.95 1.20
N PHE A 46 7.09 -5.44 1.38
CA PHE A 46 6.50 -5.67 2.69
C PHE A 46 6.21 -7.15 2.88
N ILE A 47 6.40 -7.62 4.12
CA ILE A 47 5.99 -8.93 4.58
C ILE A 47 5.10 -8.69 5.79
N VAL A 48 3.82 -9.04 5.67
CA VAL A 48 2.82 -8.82 6.72
C VAL A 48 2.20 -10.15 7.08
N GLY A 49 2.44 -10.58 8.31
CA GLY A 49 1.84 -11.75 8.93
C GLY A 49 2.86 -12.63 9.67
N PRO A 50 2.38 -13.60 10.46
CA PRO A 50 0.97 -13.85 10.77
C PRO A 50 0.36 -12.72 11.61
N ILE A 51 -0.79 -12.16 11.19
CA ILE A 51 -1.46 -11.10 11.96
C ILE A 51 -1.98 -11.72 13.27
N PRO A 52 -1.52 -11.27 14.45
CA PRO A 52 -1.91 -11.86 15.72
C PRO A 52 -3.36 -11.54 16.04
N ILE A 53 -4.09 -12.53 16.56
CA ILE A 53 -5.51 -12.40 16.95
C ILE A 53 -5.78 -12.91 18.37
N ASP A 54 -4.73 -13.25 19.12
CA ASP A 54 -4.83 -13.79 20.48
C ASP A 54 -5.46 -12.81 21.48
N ASP A 55 -5.49 -11.52 21.11
CA ASP A 55 -6.16 -10.44 21.82
C ASP A 55 -7.67 -10.34 21.52
N GLY A 56 -8.21 -11.19 20.63
CA GLY A 56 -9.60 -11.15 20.21
C GLY A 56 -9.95 -9.94 19.32
N ILE A 57 -8.95 -9.25 18.77
CA ILE A 57 -9.13 -8.03 17.95
C ILE A 57 -8.73 -8.31 16.50
N GLY A 58 -9.68 -8.15 15.57
CA GLY A 58 -9.41 -8.14 14.13
C GLY A 58 -8.57 -6.91 13.74
N LYS A 59 -7.67 -7.05 12.77
CA LYS A 59 -6.71 -6.00 12.38
C LYS A 59 -6.67 -5.84 10.87
N GLU A 60 -6.67 -4.58 10.45
CA GLU A 60 -6.42 -4.16 9.07
C GLU A 60 -5.12 -3.35 9.06
N VAL A 61 -4.16 -3.79 8.25
CA VAL A 61 -2.79 -3.30 8.25
C VAL A 61 -2.61 -2.38 7.06
N VAL A 62 -2.26 -1.13 7.34
CA VAL A 62 -2.06 -0.09 6.32
C VAL A 62 -0.62 0.38 6.34
N THR A 63 -0.05 0.64 5.16
CA THR A 63 1.11 1.53 5.04
C THR A 63 0.62 2.95 4.82
N GLN A 64 1.17 3.90 5.56
CA GLN A 64 0.83 5.32 5.48
C GLN A 64 2.07 6.12 5.11
N ILE A 65 2.06 6.69 3.90
CA ILE A 65 3.11 7.58 3.41
C ILE A 65 2.67 9.01 3.72
N THR A 66 3.39 9.67 4.62
CA THR A 66 3.08 11.05 5.06
C THR A 66 4.12 12.02 4.50
N THR A 67 3.64 13.11 3.93
CA THR A 67 4.43 14.21 3.38
C THR A 67 3.92 15.54 3.89
N SER A 68 4.69 16.61 3.69
CA SER A 68 4.26 17.99 3.94
C SER A 68 3.54 18.63 2.75
N MET A 69 3.05 17.84 1.79
CA MET A 69 2.39 18.35 0.59
C MET A 69 0.99 18.87 0.92
N GLU A 70 0.64 20.03 0.37
CA GLU A 70 -0.70 20.62 0.51
C GLU A 70 -1.61 20.08 -0.59
N THR A 71 -2.17 18.89 -0.38
CA THR A 71 -2.97 18.18 -1.39
C THR A 71 -4.42 18.65 -1.47
N ASN A 72 -4.85 19.53 -0.57
CA ASN A 72 -6.19 20.12 -0.52
C ASN A 72 -7.31 19.09 -0.68
N LYS A 73 -7.31 18.07 0.19
CA LYS A 73 -8.23 16.92 0.20
C LYS A 73 -8.29 16.08 -1.09
N THR A 74 -7.44 16.37 -2.07
CA THR A 74 -7.51 15.79 -3.42
C THR A 74 -6.44 14.73 -3.62
N PHE A 75 -6.86 13.61 -4.19
CA PHE A 75 -5.97 12.54 -4.63
C PHE A 75 -6.57 11.86 -5.87
N TYR A 76 -5.82 10.97 -6.51
CA TYR A 76 -6.21 10.35 -7.77
C TYR A 76 -5.94 8.86 -7.73
N THR A 77 -6.93 8.07 -8.12
CA THR A 77 -6.85 6.60 -8.16
C THR A 77 -7.17 6.11 -9.56
N ASP A 78 -6.53 5.04 -10.01
CA ASP A 78 -6.86 4.43 -11.29
C ASP A 78 -8.26 3.78 -11.32
N SER A 79 -8.80 3.61 -12.52
CA SER A 79 -9.97 2.79 -12.83
C SER A 79 -9.50 1.59 -13.65
N ASN A 80 -9.46 0.42 -13.01
CA ASN A 80 -9.04 -0.85 -13.63
C ASN A 80 -7.69 -0.75 -14.38
N GLY A 81 -6.72 -0.03 -13.81
CA GLY A 81 -5.39 0.16 -14.38
C GLY A 81 -5.30 1.19 -15.52
N ARG A 82 -6.39 1.91 -15.82
CA ARG A 82 -6.47 2.86 -16.95
C ARG A 82 -6.58 4.29 -16.47
N ASP A 83 -7.74 4.92 -16.60
CA ASP A 83 -7.95 6.33 -16.33
C ASP A 83 -7.78 6.65 -14.84
N PHE A 84 -7.16 7.79 -14.54
CA PHE A 84 -7.06 8.28 -13.16
C PHE A 84 -8.25 9.19 -12.85
N ILE A 85 -9.02 8.82 -11.84
CA ILE A 85 -10.20 9.55 -11.41
C ILE A 85 -9.81 10.44 -10.22
N LYS A 86 -10.18 11.72 -10.28
CA LYS A 86 -10.04 12.65 -9.15
C LYS A 86 -10.97 12.25 -8.02
N ARG A 87 -10.41 12.07 -6.83
CA ARG A 87 -11.13 11.81 -5.57
C ARG A 87 -10.94 13.00 -4.64
N ILE A 88 -11.99 13.38 -3.93
CA ILE A 88 -11.98 14.44 -2.93
C ILE A 88 -12.48 13.82 -1.63
N ARG A 89 -11.68 13.94 -0.56
CA ARG A 89 -12.05 13.41 0.76
C ARG A 89 -13.39 14.01 1.22
N ASP A 90 -14.28 13.14 1.72
CA ASP A 90 -15.60 13.48 2.25
C ASP A 90 -16.53 14.17 1.24
N TYR A 91 -16.42 13.81 -0.04
CA TYR A 91 -17.19 14.44 -1.11
C TYR A 91 -17.74 13.44 -2.13
N ARG A 92 -18.91 13.74 -2.69
CA ARG A 92 -19.55 13.04 -3.81
C ARG A 92 -20.06 14.06 -4.83
N SER A 93 -19.95 13.75 -6.12
CA SER A 93 -20.38 14.65 -7.20
C SER A 93 -21.89 14.66 -7.40
N ASP A 94 -22.54 13.54 -7.10
CA ASP A 94 -23.90 13.28 -7.56
C ASP A 94 -24.95 13.53 -6.45
N TRP A 95 -24.52 13.66 -5.19
CA TRP A 95 -25.38 13.96 -4.04
C TRP A 95 -24.60 14.59 -2.89
N ASP A 96 -25.32 15.22 -1.96
CA ASP A 96 -24.76 15.75 -0.72
C ASP A 96 -24.48 14.61 0.27
N LEU A 97 -23.20 14.32 0.51
CA LEU A 97 -22.76 13.22 1.37
C LEU A 97 -22.88 13.60 2.86
N GLU A 98 -23.67 12.82 3.61
CA GLU A 98 -23.57 12.77 5.06
C GLU A 98 -22.44 11.79 5.45
N VAL A 99 -21.40 12.31 6.11
CA VAL A 99 -20.22 11.51 6.48
C VAL A 99 -20.51 10.68 7.72
N THR A 100 -20.78 9.40 7.53
CA THR A 100 -20.93 8.43 8.62
C THR A 100 -19.61 7.76 8.99
N GLU A 101 -18.78 7.46 7.99
CA GLU A 101 -17.51 6.74 8.15
C GLU A 101 -16.35 7.53 7.50
N PRO A 102 -15.61 8.36 8.27
CA PRO A 102 -14.63 9.31 7.74
C PRO A 102 -13.37 8.64 7.18
N VAL A 103 -13.10 7.38 7.55
CA VAL A 103 -11.99 6.59 7.00
C VAL A 103 -12.49 5.72 5.86
N ALA A 104 -13.40 4.77 6.16
CA ALA A 104 -13.85 3.78 5.19
C ALA A 104 -14.52 4.42 3.95
N GLY A 105 -15.26 5.52 4.11
CA GLY A 105 -15.89 6.24 3.01
C GLY A 105 -14.93 6.89 2.01
N ASN A 106 -13.62 6.93 2.33
CA ASN A 106 -12.56 7.54 1.53
C ASN A 106 -11.54 6.53 0.99
N TYR A 107 -11.79 5.23 1.16
CA TYR A 107 -11.02 4.17 0.51
C TYR A 107 -11.59 3.84 -0.87
N TYR A 108 -10.69 3.68 -1.84
CA TYR A 108 -11.00 3.37 -3.24
C TYR A 108 -10.16 2.18 -3.73
N PRO A 109 -10.65 1.42 -4.73
CA PRO A 109 -9.86 0.35 -5.34
C PRO A 109 -8.70 0.93 -6.16
N ILE A 110 -7.53 0.30 -6.05
CA ILE A 110 -6.30 0.66 -6.74
C ILE A 110 -5.76 -0.60 -7.41
N ASN A 111 -5.62 -0.58 -8.74
CA ASN A 111 -5.06 -1.72 -9.50
C ASN A 111 -3.72 -1.38 -10.17
N LEU A 112 -3.49 -0.09 -10.47
CA LEU A 112 -2.23 0.42 -10.99
C LEU A 112 -1.55 1.30 -9.95
N GLY A 113 -2.28 2.27 -9.39
CA GLY A 113 -1.67 3.19 -8.44
C GLY A 113 -2.58 4.34 -7.98
N ILE A 114 -2.04 5.07 -7.01
CA ILE A 114 -2.61 6.27 -6.41
C ILE A 114 -1.57 7.38 -6.50
N TYR A 115 -2.01 8.61 -6.75
CA TYR A 115 -1.12 9.76 -6.64
C TYR A 115 -1.81 10.97 -6.04
N ALA A 116 -1.02 11.84 -5.44
CA ALA A 116 -1.44 13.14 -4.93
C ALA A 116 -0.45 14.20 -5.39
N LYS A 117 -0.91 15.44 -5.49
CA LYS A 117 -0.08 16.56 -5.92
C LYS A 117 -0.43 17.83 -5.16
N ASP A 118 0.58 18.68 -4.98
CA ASP A 118 0.44 20.06 -4.54
C ASP A 118 0.77 20.99 -5.74
N ASP A 119 1.13 22.24 -5.47
CA ASP A 119 1.51 23.23 -6.49
C ASP A 119 2.97 23.11 -6.98
N LYS A 120 3.77 22.19 -6.42
CA LYS A 120 5.20 22.02 -6.75
C LYS A 120 5.56 20.62 -7.23
N LYS A 121 4.95 19.58 -6.66
CA LYS A 121 5.36 18.18 -6.80
C LYS A 121 4.15 17.25 -6.89
N GLU A 122 4.37 16.08 -7.47
CA GLU A 122 3.46 14.94 -7.41
C GLU A 122 4.14 13.77 -6.69
N LEU A 123 3.45 13.16 -5.73
CA LEU A 123 3.82 11.88 -5.15
C LEU A 123 2.96 10.80 -5.79
N SER A 124 3.60 9.83 -6.44
CA SER A 124 2.94 8.71 -7.09
C SER A 124 3.32 7.39 -6.42
N VAL A 125 2.35 6.52 -6.19
CA VAL A 125 2.52 5.19 -5.62
C VAL A 125 1.88 4.16 -6.55
N LEU A 126 2.65 3.17 -7.00
CA LEU A 126 2.18 2.04 -7.81
C LEU A 126 2.16 0.77 -6.96
N VAL A 127 1.27 -0.15 -7.30
CA VAL A 127 1.02 -1.39 -6.55
C VAL A 127 1.33 -2.62 -7.41
N ASP A 128 1.70 -3.74 -6.77
CA ASP A 128 1.92 -5.03 -7.44
C ASP A 128 0.63 -5.85 -7.63
N ARG A 129 -0.45 -5.48 -6.94
CA ARG A 129 -1.76 -6.15 -6.93
C ARG A 129 -2.88 -5.18 -6.62
N ALA A 130 -4.12 -5.64 -6.78
CA ALA A 130 -5.29 -4.88 -6.35
C ALA A 130 -5.27 -4.66 -4.83
N LEU A 131 -5.23 -3.40 -4.41
CA LEU A 131 -5.29 -2.98 -3.00
C LEU A 131 -6.36 -1.90 -2.84
N ALA A 132 -6.77 -1.68 -1.60
CA ALA A 132 -7.58 -0.51 -1.25
C ALA A 132 -6.68 0.60 -0.74
N GLY A 133 -6.97 1.85 -1.09
CA GLY A 133 -6.20 2.98 -0.57
C GLY A 133 -6.93 4.31 -0.72
N GLY A 134 -6.35 5.34 -0.12
CA GLY A 134 -6.97 6.65 -0.04
C GLY A 134 -6.07 7.69 0.62
N SER A 135 -6.66 8.85 0.92
CA SER A 135 -5.99 9.95 1.60
C SER A 135 -6.86 10.50 2.73
N VAL A 136 -6.62 10.01 3.95
CA VAL A 136 -7.40 10.37 5.15
C VAL A 136 -7.02 11.76 5.69
N LYS A 137 -5.77 12.20 5.50
CA LYS A 137 -5.32 13.57 5.77
C LYS A 137 -4.54 14.14 4.59
N ASP A 138 -4.46 15.47 4.53
CA ASP A 138 -3.69 16.13 3.48
C ASP A 138 -2.21 15.76 3.58
N GLY A 139 -1.58 15.59 2.42
CA GLY A 139 -0.21 15.11 2.32
C GLY A 139 -0.03 13.63 2.66
N GLN A 140 -1.11 12.87 2.91
CA GLN A 140 -1.05 11.43 3.21
C GLN A 140 -1.60 10.57 2.08
N ILE A 141 -0.95 9.44 1.84
CA ILE A 141 -1.45 8.32 1.03
C ILE A 141 -1.41 7.06 1.87
N GLU A 142 -2.50 6.30 1.88
CA GLU A 142 -2.61 5.02 2.58
C GLU A 142 -2.90 3.89 1.61
N LEU A 143 -2.30 2.72 1.86
CA LEU A 143 -2.62 1.46 1.20
C LEU A 143 -2.90 0.39 2.26
N LEU A 144 -4.06 -0.26 2.18
CA LEU A 144 -4.40 -1.43 2.98
C LEU A 144 -3.69 -2.63 2.39
N LEU A 145 -2.70 -3.15 3.12
CA LEU A 145 -1.81 -4.22 2.68
C LEU A 145 -2.41 -5.60 2.97
N HIS A 146 -2.91 -5.80 4.19
CA HIS A 146 -3.46 -7.07 4.64
C HIS A 146 -4.53 -6.87 5.71
N ARG A 147 -5.46 -7.81 5.85
CA ARG A 147 -6.51 -7.77 6.87
C ARG A 147 -6.83 -9.16 7.39
N ARG A 148 -7.15 -9.23 8.69
CA ARG A 148 -7.61 -10.45 9.35
C ARG A 148 -8.71 -10.07 10.35
N LEU A 149 -9.93 -10.52 10.07
CA LEU A 149 -11.14 -10.20 10.83
C LEU A 149 -11.65 -11.45 11.56
N LEU A 150 -12.32 -11.24 12.70
CA LEU A 150 -12.81 -12.32 13.57
C LEU A 150 -14.33 -12.47 13.55
N LEU A 151 -15.02 -11.57 12.84
CA LEU A 151 -16.47 -11.56 12.71
C LEU A 151 -16.83 -11.51 11.22
N ASP A 152 -17.91 -12.20 10.88
CA ASP A 152 -18.58 -12.09 9.58
C ASP A 152 -19.32 -10.75 9.46
N ASP A 153 -19.44 -10.24 8.23
CA ASP A 153 -20.08 -8.95 7.94
C ASP A 153 -21.59 -9.06 7.62
N SER A 154 -22.14 -10.27 7.67
CA SER A 154 -23.54 -10.60 7.43
C SER A 154 -23.98 -10.19 6.02
N ARG A 155 -23.13 -10.46 5.02
CA ARG A 155 -23.38 -10.26 3.59
C ARG A 155 -23.45 -11.55 2.78
N GLY A 156 -23.43 -12.72 3.44
CA GLY A 156 -23.81 -14.01 2.87
C GLY A 156 -22.67 -15.00 2.61
N VAL A 157 -21.44 -14.68 2.99
CA VAL A 157 -20.33 -15.65 2.98
C VAL A 157 -20.37 -16.55 4.23
N ASP A 158 -20.93 -16.05 5.33
CA ASP A 158 -21.08 -16.74 6.63
C ASP A 158 -19.74 -17.20 7.24
N GLU A 159 -18.65 -16.53 6.88
CA GLU A 159 -17.31 -16.80 7.40
C GLU A 159 -16.56 -15.48 7.64
N ALA A 160 -15.89 -15.38 8.78
CA ALA A 160 -14.97 -14.26 9.03
C ALA A 160 -13.76 -14.37 8.10
N LEU A 161 -13.23 -13.23 7.64
CA LEU A 161 -12.00 -13.20 6.86
C LEU A 161 -10.76 -13.50 7.74
N ASN A 162 -10.57 -14.79 8.03
CA ASN A 162 -9.56 -15.31 8.94
C ASN A 162 -8.69 -16.36 8.23
N GLU A 163 -7.98 -15.93 7.19
CA GLU A 163 -7.14 -16.83 6.39
C GLU A 163 -5.98 -17.42 7.21
N THR A 164 -5.80 -18.73 7.10
CA THR A 164 -4.73 -19.48 7.77
C THR A 164 -4.02 -20.42 6.80
N VAL A 165 -2.74 -20.67 7.07
CA VAL A 165 -1.93 -21.69 6.40
C VAL A 165 -1.62 -22.75 7.44
N CYS A 166 -1.93 -24.01 7.12
CA CYS A 166 -1.69 -25.15 7.99
C CYS A 166 -0.61 -26.06 7.37
N ILE A 167 0.41 -26.40 8.14
CA ILE A 167 1.41 -27.40 7.80
C ILE A 167 1.36 -28.48 8.88
N GLN A 168 1.05 -29.71 8.48
CA GLN A 168 0.70 -30.80 9.40
C GLN A 168 -0.47 -30.35 10.32
N ASP A 169 -0.29 -30.42 11.64
CA ASP A 169 -1.31 -30.05 12.63
C ASP A 169 -1.13 -28.65 13.22
N LYS A 170 -0.27 -27.81 12.60
CA LYS A 170 -0.02 -26.44 13.05
C LYS A 170 -0.53 -25.44 12.01
N CYS A 171 -1.52 -24.65 12.41
CA CYS A 171 -2.06 -23.56 11.62
C CYS A 171 -1.56 -22.21 12.13
N SER A 172 -1.19 -21.33 11.22
CA SER A 172 -0.84 -19.94 11.49
C SER A 172 -1.60 -19.00 10.56
N GLY A 173 -1.81 -17.75 10.97
CA GLY A 173 -2.40 -16.74 10.08
C GLY A 173 -1.60 -16.58 8.79
N LEU A 174 -2.31 -16.35 7.68
CA LEU A 174 -1.67 -16.15 6.38
C LEU A 174 -0.70 -14.96 6.43
N THR A 175 0.53 -15.21 5.95
CA THR A 175 1.54 -14.17 5.75
C THR A 175 1.61 -13.85 4.28
N ILE A 176 1.51 -12.56 3.94
CA ILE A 176 1.64 -12.09 2.56
C ILE A 176 2.97 -11.37 2.38
N GLN A 177 3.51 -11.48 1.17
CA GLN A 177 4.61 -10.67 0.68
C GLN A 177 4.13 -9.93 -0.56
N GLY A 178 4.47 -8.65 -0.66
CA GLY A 178 4.14 -7.82 -1.80
C GLY A 178 5.05 -6.60 -1.92
N LYS A 179 4.85 -5.85 -2.99
CA LYS A 179 5.63 -4.66 -3.30
C LYS A 179 4.74 -3.48 -3.64
N TYR A 180 5.16 -2.30 -3.19
CA TYR A 180 4.69 -1.03 -3.75
C TYR A 180 5.89 -0.18 -4.12
N TYR A 181 5.68 0.74 -5.05
CA TYR A 181 6.74 1.56 -5.60
C TYR A 181 6.31 3.00 -5.51
N TYR A 182 7.19 3.89 -5.07
CA TYR A 182 6.86 5.31 -5.05
C TYR A 182 7.94 6.17 -5.66
N ARG A 183 7.50 7.30 -6.20
CA ARG A 183 8.34 8.30 -6.84
C ARG A 183 7.74 9.68 -6.61
N ILE A 184 8.64 10.66 -6.45
CA ILE A 184 8.29 12.07 -6.34
C ILE A 184 8.79 12.76 -7.60
N ASP A 185 7.90 13.45 -8.30
CA ASP A 185 8.18 14.14 -9.56
C ASP A 185 7.77 15.61 -9.50
N PRO A 186 8.36 16.48 -10.32
CA PRO A 186 7.75 17.78 -10.65
C PRO A 186 6.36 17.60 -11.27
N ILE A 187 5.52 18.63 -11.14
CA ILE A 187 4.17 18.61 -11.74
C ILE A 187 4.25 18.36 -13.24
N GLY A 188 3.42 17.43 -13.72
CA GLY A 188 3.33 17.05 -15.12
C GLY A 188 4.26 15.91 -15.55
N GLU A 189 5.35 15.65 -14.83
CA GLU A 189 6.33 14.63 -15.21
C GLU A 189 5.97 13.22 -14.71
N GLY A 190 5.23 13.12 -13.60
CA GLY A 190 4.90 11.83 -12.97
C GLY A 190 4.06 10.90 -13.85
N ALA A 191 3.29 11.44 -14.81
CA ALA A 191 2.45 10.65 -15.69
C ALA A 191 3.24 9.65 -16.54
N LYS A 192 4.42 10.06 -17.05
CA LYS A 192 5.29 9.20 -17.85
C LYS A 192 5.79 8.01 -17.05
N TRP A 193 6.22 8.23 -15.81
CA TRP A 193 6.67 7.16 -14.93
C TRP A 193 5.53 6.20 -14.56
N ARG A 194 4.37 6.74 -14.12
CA ARG A 194 3.20 5.92 -13.76
C ARG A 194 2.78 4.96 -14.87
N ARG A 195 2.80 5.41 -16.13
CA ARG A 195 2.43 4.59 -17.29
C ARG A 195 3.52 3.60 -17.70
N SER A 196 4.74 4.08 -17.88
CA SER A 196 5.84 3.23 -18.36
C SER A 196 6.23 2.17 -17.35
N PHE A 197 6.38 2.54 -16.08
CA PHE A 197 6.77 1.60 -15.04
C PHE A 197 5.61 0.72 -14.59
N GLY A 198 4.38 1.23 -14.59
CA GLY A 198 3.17 0.41 -14.39
C GLY A 198 3.08 -0.78 -15.34
N GLN A 199 3.43 -0.58 -16.62
CA GLN A 199 3.49 -1.68 -17.58
C GLN A 199 4.62 -2.68 -17.30
N GLN A 200 5.77 -2.20 -16.80
CA GLN A 200 6.89 -3.08 -16.41
C GLN A 200 6.55 -3.94 -15.19
N ILE A 201 5.79 -3.41 -14.24
CA ILE A 201 5.27 -4.18 -13.09
C ILE A 201 4.34 -5.29 -13.59
N TYR A 202 3.42 -4.96 -14.51
CA TYR A 202 2.46 -5.93 -15.05
C TYR A 202 3.11 -6.99 -15.94
N SER A 203 4.16 -6.64 -16.68
CA SER A 203 4.86 -7.52 -17.62
C SER A 203 6.36 -7.55 -17.31
N PRO A 204 6.77 -8.24 -16.23
CA PRO A 204 8.18 -8.35 -15.85
C PRO A 204 8.95 -9.24 -16.83
N PHE A 205 10.29 -9.15 -16.79
CA PHE A 205 11.14 -10.08 -17.53
C PHE A 205 10.94 -11.51 -17.01
N ILE A 206 10.83 -12.46 -17.95
CA ILE A 206 10.75 -13.89 -17.64
C ILE A 206 12.17 -14.46 -17.73
N ALA A 207 12.69 -14.97 -16.62
CA ALA A 207 13.94 -15.70 -16.60
C ALA A 207 13.68 -17.18 -16.88
N SER A 208 14.28 -17.73 -17.95
CA SER A 208 14.31 -19.17 -18.21
C SER A 208 15.73 -19.70 -18.09
N LEU A 209 15.91 -20.78 -17.33
CA LEU A 209 17.16 -21.54 -17.32
C LEU A 209 17.15 -22.44 -18.56
N CYS A 210 18.02 -22.15 -19.53
CA CYS A 210 18.38 -23.07 -20.61
C CYS A 210 19.51 -24.00 -20.15
#